data_AF-A0A7J7LSI6-F1
#
_entry.id   AF-A0A7J7LSI6-F1
#
_cell.length_a   1.000
_cell.length_b   1.000
_cell.length_c   1.000
_cell.angle_alpha   90.00
_cell.angle_beta   90.00
_cell.angle_gamma   90.00
#
_symmetry.space_group_name_H-M   'P 1'
#
loop_
_entity.id
_entity.type
_entity.pdbx_description
1 polymer ?
#
loop_
_entity_poly.entity_id
_entity_poly.type
_entity_poly.pdbx_seq_one_letter_code
_entity_poly.pdbx_strand_id
1 'polypeptide(L)'
;MTGSIPQTITKLKNLKMLRLSWTNLSGPVPEFLSQLNELTFLDLSFNQFSGEIPANLGKLTKLDALHLDRNRLTGPIPDSFGRFTGSVPDMYLSHNQLTGSIPKSLGNMGFGRIDLSRNKLTGDASMLFNLNGSTQTIDLSRNMLEFDLSKVEFPKSLISLDLNHNQIFGSIPKQITELHGLQFLNVSYNQLCGEIPNTWNLTFRPEAFDESSYIHNRCLCGLPLSIKCTFGISSIVVMVHAKRTTSAIQHGITSTESDQLAELRVNLNSEIMKQNNLERQLVQDRELCKKKMEEERRAPQLESKQHEEKMITLQATLKALQDNQQGLTSRDKEVMPAHSRISARDRLRPRGAMSEEATRQPLNNS
;
A
#
# COMPACT_ATOMS: atom_id res chain seq x y z
N MET A 1 -7.45 -28.38 5.06
CA MET A 1 -8.88 -28.69 5.34
C MET A 1 -9.69 -27.99 4.25
N THR A 2 -10.94 -28.36 4.01
CA THR A 2 -11.84 -27.59 3.13
C THR A 2 -13.17 -27.42 3.85
N GLY A 3 -13.84 -26.28 3.66
CA GLY A 3 -15.10 -25.96 4.34
C GLY A 3 -14.98 -24.80 5.34
N SER A 4 -15.97 -24.71 6.24
CA SER A 4 -16.07 -23.67 7.26
C SER A 4 -15.57 -24.15 8.62
N ILE A 5 -15.30 -23.23 9.54
CA ILE A 5 -15.03 -23.57 10.94
C ILE A 5 -16.32 -24.20 11.52
N PRO A 6 -16.27 -25.37 12.19
CA PRO A 6 -17.45 -25.99 12.76
C PRO A 6 -17.85 -25.29 14.07
N GLN A 7 -19.15 -25.07 14.27
CA GLN A 7 -19.69 -24.45 15.48
C GLN A 7 -19.36 -25.23 16.76
N THR A 8 -19.03 -26.52 16.67
CA THR A 8 -18.62 -27.34 17.81
C THR A 8 -17.38 -26.79 18.53
N ILE A 9 -16.56 -25.95 17.89
CA ILE A 9 -15.42 -25.28 18.51
C ILE A 9 -15.83 -24.42 19.71
N THR A 10 -17.06 -23.92 19.75
CA THR A 10 -17.58 -23.09 20.85
C THR A 10 -17.70 -23.83 22.18
N LYS A 11 -17.57 -25.17 22.18
CA LYS A 11 -17.49 -25.99 23.40
C LYS A 11 -16.15 -25.79 24.13
N LEU A 12 -15.11 -25.30 23.46
CA LEU A 12 -13.79 -25.05 24.04
C LEU A 12 -13.75 -23.70 24.77
N LYS A 13 -14.48 -23.59 25.89
CA LYS A 13 -14.67 -22.30 26.61
C LYS A 13 -13.39 -21.65 27.13
N ASN A 14 -12.34 -22.44 27.34
CA ASN A 14 -11.04 -21.96 27.82
C ASN A 14 -10.01 -21.76 26.68
N LEU A 15 -10.45 -21.81 25.42
CA LEU A 15 -9.55 -21.64 24.28
C LEU A 15 -8.98 -20.22 24.27
N LYS A 16 -7.66 -20.11 24.44
CA LYS A 16 -6.94 -18.84 24.41
C LYS A 16 -6.37 -18.50 23.03
N MET A 17 -6.04 -19.52 22.25
CA MET A 17 -5.39 -19.36 20.96
C MET A 17 -6.06 -20.24 19.93
N LEU A 18 -6.50 -19.62 18.84
CA LEU A 18 -7.02 -20.30 17.67
C LEU A 18 -6.19 -19.88 16.45
N ARG A 19 -5.41 -20.82 15.90
CA ARG A 19 -4.62 -20.63 14.67
C ARG A 19 -5.13 -21.57 13.59
N LEU A 20 -5.69 -21.00 12.54
CA LEU A 20 -6.21 -21.70 11.37
C LEU A 20 -5.68 -21.08 10.07
N SER A 21 -4.52 -20.42 10.10
CA SER A 21 -3.92 -19.85 8.90
C SER A 21 -3.47 -20.93 7.91
N TRP A 22 -3.52 -20.60 6.61
CA TRP A 22 -3.12 -21.51 5.52
C TRP A 22 -3.91 -22.83 5.48
N THR A 23 -5.16 -22.85 5.94
CA THR A 23 -5.95 -24.08 6.01
C THR A 23 -6.93 -24.26 4.86
N ASN A 24 -6.99 -23.32 3.92
CA ASN A 24 -7.87 -23.30 2.75
C ASN A 24 -9.38 -23.25 3.12
N LEU A 25 -9.70 -22.71 4.31
CA LEU A 25 -11.06 -22.48 4.76
C LEU A 25 -11.75 -21.40 3.93
N SER A 26 -13.07 -21.49 3.80
CA SER A 26 -13.86 -20.57 2.97
C SER A 26 -15.22 -20.25 3.61
N GLY A 27 -15.98 -19.36 2.96
CA GLY A 27 -17.25 -18.84 3.49
C GLY A 27 -17.05 -17.62 4.38
N PRO A 28 -18.08 -17.18 5.13
CA PRO A 28 -17.95 -16.05 6.05
C PRO A 28 -17.16 -16.40 7.31
N VAL A 29 -16.55 -15.38 7.93
CA VAL A 29 -16.02 -15.51 9.29
C VAL A 29 -17.20 -15.77 10.23
N PRO A 30 -17.23 -16.89 10.97
CA PRO A 30 -18.44 -17.23 11.71
C PRO A 30 -18.63 -16.37 12.96
N GLU A 31 -19.84 -15.83 13.14
CA GLU A 31 -20.20 -15.02 14.31
C GLU A 31 -20.04 -15.74 15.64
N PHE A 32 -20.27 -17.06 15.67
CA PHE A 32 -20.17 -17.84 16.90
C PHE A 32 -18.76 -17.88 17.50
N LEU A 33 -17.72 -17.47 16.77
CA LEU A 33 -16.38 -17.30 17.32
C LEU A 33 -16.38 -16.30 18.48
N SER A 34 -17.32 -15.34 18.51
CA SER A 34 -17.49 -14.41 19.61
C SER A 34 -17.92 -15.07 20.94
N GLN A 35 -18.19 -16.37 20.97
CA GLN A 35 -18.52 -17.12 22.19
C GLN A 35 -17.29 -17.66 22.92
N LEU A 36 -16.10 -17.52 22.33
CA LEU A 36 -14.82 -17.97 22.87
C LEU A 36 -14.14 -16.82 23.65
N ASN A 37 -14.80 -16.36 24.71
CA ASN A 37 -14.43 -15.12 25.42
C ASN A 37 -13.03 -15.10 26.05
N GLU A 38 -12.37 -16.25 26.16
CA GLU A 38 -11.00 -16.39 26.66
C GLU A 38 -9.93 -16.24 25.58
N LEU A 39 -10.31 -16.05 24.30
CA LEU A 39 -9.36 -15.88 23.21
C LEU A 39 -8.54 -14.61 23.40
N THR A 40 -7.22 -14.81 23.37
CA THR A 40 -6.20 -13.76 23.29
C THR A 40 -5.54 -13.70 21.92
N PHE A 41 -5.60 -14.78 21.13
CA PHE A 41 -5.01 -14.86 19.80
C PHE A 41 -5.95 -15.55 18.82
N LEU A 42 -6.35 -14.85 17.76
CA LEU A 42 -7.15 -15.36 16.66
C LEU A 42 -6.45 -15.13 15.32
N ASP A 43 -6.07 -16.22 14.66
CA ASP A 43 -5.45 -16.16 13.34
C ASP A 43 -6.22 -17.02 12.33
N LEU A 44 -6.86 -16.31 11.39
CA LEU A 44 -7.59 -16.85 10.24
C LEU A 44 -6.95 -16.41 8.91
N SER A 45 -5.71 -15.90 8.95
CA SER A 45 -5.02 -15.34 7.78
C SER A 45 -4.75 -16.37 6.70
N PHE A 46 -4.47 -15.94 5.47
CA PHE A 46 -4.14 -16.82 4.33
C PHE A 46 -5.18 -17.94 4.10
N ASN A 47 -6.46 -17.56 4.03
CA ASN A 47 -7.57 -18.45 3.71
C ASN A 47 -8.42 -17.84 2.58
N GLN A 48 -9.63 -18.35 2.40
CA GLN A 48 -10.59 -17.88 1.41
C GLN A 48 -11.87 -17.34 2.09
N PHE A 49 -11.76 -16.80 3.31
CA PHE A 49 -12.91 -16.18 3.98
C PHE A 49 -13.42 -14.98 3.18
N SER A 50 -14.73 -14.79 3.13
CA SER A 50 -15.41 -13.79 2.29
C SER A 50 -16.60 -13.16 3.02
N GLY A 51 -17.20 -12.11 2.47
CA GLY A 51 -18.26 -11.37 3.16
C GLY A 51 -17.69 -10.48 4.27
N GLU A 52 -18.58 -9.95 5.10
CA GLU A 52 -18.22 -8.97 6.13
C GLU A 52 -17.54 -9.60 7.34
N ILE A 53 -16.70 -8.81 8.01
CA ILE A 53 -16.18 -9.14 9.33
C ILE A 53 -17.32 -8.96 10.35
N PRO A 54 -17.72 -10.00 11.10
CA PRO A 54 -18.85 -9.86 12.00
C PRO A 54 -18.53 -8.94 13.18
N ALA A 55 -19.36 -7.92 13.38
CA ALA A 55 -19.20 -6.96 14.48
C ALA A 55 -19.20 -7.62 15.87
N ASN A 56 -19.83 -8.79 16.00
CA ASN A 56 -19.83 -9.60 17.22
C ASN A 56 -18.43 -10.03 17.66
N LEU A 57 -17.43 -10.11 16.77
CA LEU A 57 -16.04 -10.39 17.15
C LEU A 57 -15.48 -9.35 18.14
N GLY A 58 -15.99 -8.11 18.14
CA GLY A 58 -15.64 -7.10 19.15
C GLY A 58 -16.03 -7.47 20.60
N LYS A 59 -16.77 -8.56 20.84
CA LYS A 59 -17.02 -9.12 22.18
C LYS A 59 -15.81 -9.86 22.76
N LEU A 60 -14.83 -10.22 21.92
CA LEU A 60 -13.60 -10.89 22.35
C LEU A 60 -12.62 -9.89 22.94
N THR A 61 -13.01 -9.24 24.05
CA THR A 61 -12.27 -8.11 24.63
C THR A 61 -10.85 -8.45 25.08
N LYS A 62 -10.55 -9.73 25.30
CA LYS A 62 -9.23 -10.23 25.69
C LYS A 62 -8.25 -10.42 24.51
N LEU A 63 -8.67 -10.15 23.27
CA LEU A 63 -7.79 -10.31 22.11
C LEU A 63 -6.60 -9.34 22.16
N ASP A 64 -5.41 -9.93 22.10
CA ASP A 64 -4.12 -9.27 21.90
C ASP A 64 -3.67 -9.38 20.45
N ALA A 65 -4.16 -10.34 19.67
CA ALA A 65 -3.80 -10.49 18.28
C ALA A 65 -4.98 -10.97 17.42
N LEU A 66 -5.27 -10.21 16.36
CA LEU A 66 -6.30 -10.51 15.38
C LEU A 66 -5.71 -10.49 13.97
N HIS A 67 -5.57 -11.67 13.36
CA HIS A 67 -5.02 -11.83 12.02
C HIS A 67 -6.12 -12.33 11.09
N LEU A 68 -6.60 -11.47 10.20
CA LEU A 68 -7.58 -11.78 9.15
C LEU A 68 -7.05 -11.44 7.75
N ASP A 69 -5.76 -11.13 7.64
CA ASP A 69 -5.13 -10.72 6.39
C ASP A 69 -5.13 -11.83 5.33
N ARG A 70 -5.03 -11.43 4.06
CA ARG A 70 -4.97 -12.34 2.90
C ARG A 70 -6.16 -13.29 2.83
N ASN A 71 -7.34 -12.69 2.84
CA ASN A 71 -8.62 -13.32 2.60
C ASN A 71 -9.36 -12.56 1.48
N ARG A 72 -10.67 -12.75 1.36
CA ARG A 72 -11.56 -12.05 0.42
C ARG A 72 -12.63 -11.26 1.16
N LEU A 73 -12.34 -10.79 2.38
CA LEU A 73 -13.28 -10.10 3.25
C LEU A 73 -13.69 -8.75 2.64
N THR A 74 -14.95 -8.37 2.82
CA THR A 74 -15.58 -7.16 2.27
C THR A 74 -16.22 -6.33 3.38
N GLY A 75 -16.79 -5.18 3.04
CA GLY A 75 -17.52 -4.34 3.99
C GLY A 75 -16.59 -3.55 4.93
N PRO A 76 -17.16 -2.83 5.91
CA PRO A 76 -16.39 -1.98 6.82
C PRO A 76 -15.64 -2.77 7.90
N ILE A 77 -14.58 -2.17 8.42
CA ILE A 77 -13.98 -2.61 9.69
C ILE A 77 -15.00 -2.31 10.80
N PRO A 78 -15.38 -3.28 11.66
CA PRO A 78 -16.38 -3.02 12.69
C PRO A 78 -15.92 -2.02 13.75
N ASP A 79 -16.75 -1.01 14.05
CA ASP A 79 -16.51 -0.06 15.14
C ASP A 79 -16.27 -0.73 16.50
N SER A 80 -16.83 -1.91 16.70
CA SER A 80 -16.69 -2.71 17.92
C SER A 80 -15.26 -3.20 18.19
N PHE A 81 -14.35 -3.13 17.22
CA PHE A 81 -12.93 -3.51 17.40
C PHE A 81 -12.19 -2.55 18.33
N GLY A 82 -12.69 -1.34 18.53
CA GLY A 82 -12.19 -0.41 19.56
C GLY A 82 -12.42 -0.86 21.00
N ARG A 83 -12.98 -2.06 21.23
CA ARG A 83 -13.26 -2.63 22.56
C ARG A 83 -12.22 -3.68 23.00
N PHE A 84 -11.26 -4.02 22.15
CA PHE A 84 -10.19 -4.91 22.56
C PHE A 84 -9.35 -4.22 23.64
N THR A 85 -9.12 -4.92 24.75
CA THR A 85 -8.41 -4.39 25.93
C THR A 85 -7.01 -4.97 26.07
N GLY A 86 -6.51 -5.69 25.06
CA GLY A 86 -5.12 -6.10 25.02
C GLY A 86 -4.20 -4.90 25.19
N SER A 87 -3.12 -5.03 25.96
CA SER A 87 -2.27 -3.89 26.33
C SER A 87 -1.59 -3.24 25.13
N VAL A 88 -1.31 -4.04 24.09
CA VAL A 88 -0.68 -3.65 22.82
C VAL A 88 -1.11 -4.62 21.72
N PRO A 89 -2.32 -4.50 21.14
CA PRO A 89 -2.82 -5.51 20.22
C PRO A 89 -2.15 -5.42 18.85
N ASP A 90 -1.94 -6.57 18.23
CA ASP A 90 -1.59 -6.71 16.82
C ASP A 90 -2.86 -6.92 15.99
N MET A 91 -3.03 -6.12 14.94
CA MET A 91 -4.18 -6.19 14.04
C MET A 91 -3.71 -6.23 12.59
N TYR A 92 -3.87 -7.39 11.94
CA TYR A 92 -3.55 -7.58 10.53
C TYR A 92 -4.84 -7.84 9.75
N LEU A 93 -5.25 -6.86 8.94
CA LEU A 93 -6.43 -6.94 8.07
C LEU A 93 -6.04 -6.75 6.58
N SER A 94 -4.75 -6.75 6.27
CA SER A 94 -4.24 -6.43 4.95
C SER A 94 -4.61 -7.45 3.87
N HIS A 95 -4.48 -7.07 2.59
CA HIS A 95 -4.80 -7.94 1.46
C HIS A 95 -6.23 -8.51 1.53
N ASN A 96 -7.22 -7.63 1.65
CA ASN A 96 -8.64 -7.96 1.60
C ASN A 96 -9.36 -6.98 0.65
N GLN A 97 -10.69 -6.90 0.71
CA GLN A 97 -11.52 -5.98 -0.06
C GLN A 97 -12.34 -5.08 0.88
N LEU A 98 -11.80 -4.77 2.07
CA LEU A 98 -12.48 -3.95 3.07
C LEU A 98 -12.70 -2.53 2.56
N THR A 99 -13.85 -1.96 2.87
CA THR A 99 -14.34 -0.66 2.35
C THR A 99 -14.72 0.28 3.49
N GLY A 100 -15.08 1.52 3.18
CA GLY A 100 -15.55 2.48 4.19
C GLY A 100 -14.41 3.14 4.96
N SER A 101 -14.75 3.88 6.01
CA SER A 101 -13.79 4.59 6.85
C SER A 101 -13.20 3.70 7.94
N ILE A 102 -11.97 4.01 8.36
CA ILE A 102 -11.38 3.43 9.57
C ILE A 102 -12.17 3.93 10.79
N PRO A 103 -12.68 3.04 11.66
CA PRO A 103 -13.43 3.44 12.84
C PRO A 103 -12.64 4.35 13.78
N LYS A 104 -13.27 5.45 14.21
CA LYS A 104 -12.68 6.37 15.20
C LYS A 104 -12.33 5.69 16.52
N SER A 105 -13.05 4.63 16.87
CA SER A 105 -12.82 3.85 18.08
C SER A 105 -11.43 3.20 18.13
N LEU A 106 -10.80 2.95 16.97
CA LEU A 106 -9.43 2.44 16.89
C LEU A 106 -8.37 3.48 17.28
N GLY A 107 -8.67 4.78 17.16
CA GLY A 107 -7.73 5.85 17.52
C GLY A 107 -7.43 5.95 19.02
N ASN A 108 -8.28 5.34 19.86
CA ASN A 108 -8.07 5.26 21.30
C ASN A 108 -7.16 4.08 21.71
N MET A 109 -6.75 3.25 20.77
CA MET A 109 -5.93 2.06 21.02
C MET A 109 -4.46 2.34 20.72
N GLY A 110 -3.56 1.69 21.45
CA GLY A 110 -2.13 1.71 21.18
C GLY A 110 -1.65 0.37 20.64
N PHE A 111 -1.35 0.28 19.35
CA PHE A 111 -1.07 -0.99 18.68
C PHE A 111 0.42 -1.36 18.67
N GLY A 112 0.75 -2.64 18.77
CA GLY A 112 2.11 -3.09 18.45
C GLY A 112 2.31 -2.88 16.96
N ARG A 113 1.42 -3.51 16.19
CA ARG A 113 1.30 -3.32 14.76
C ARG A 113 -0.15 -3.26 14.33
N ILE A 114 -0.45 -2.28 13.47
CA ILE A 114 -1.68 -2.21 12.70
C ILE A 114 -1.33 -2.22 11.21
N ASP A 115 -1.79 -3.24 10.50
CA ASP A 115 -1.61 -3.38 9.05
C ASP A 115 -2.99 -3.50 8.39
N LEU A 116 -3.40 -2.42 7.73
CA LEU A 116 -4.65 -2.31 6.98
C LEU A 116 -4.38 -2.21 5.46
N SER A 117 -3.15 -2.48 5.04
CA SER A 117 -2.70 -2.25 3.67
C SER A 117 -3.47 -3.07 2.64
N ARG A 118 -3.50 -2.60 1.39
CA ARG A 118 -4.07 -3.34 0.25
C ARG A 118 -5.53 -3.72 0.50
N ASN A 119 -6.33 -2.70 0.77
CA ASN A 119 -7.78 -2.76 0.89
C ASN A 119 -8.40 -1.65 0.02
N LYS A 120 -9.67 -1.33 0.26
CA LYS A 120 -10.42 -0.25 -0.38
C LYS A 120 -10.91 0.76 0.66
N LEU A 121 -10.13 0.98 1.72
CA LEU A 121 -10.48 1.89 2.81
C LEU A 121 -10.42 3.34 2.32
N THR A 122 -11.29 4.18 2.86
CA THR A 122 -11.50 5.59 2.44
C THR A 122 -11.55 6.51 3.66
N GLY A 123 -11.55 7.82 3.42
CA GLY A 123 -11.74 8.81 4.45
C GLY A 123 -10.51 9.05 5.33
N ASP A 124 -10.75 9.73 6.45
CA ASP A 124 -9.71 10.20 7.35
C ASP A 124 -9.19 9.06 8.24
N ALA A 125 -7.86 8.89 8.29
CA ALA A 125 -7.17 7.92 9.13
C ALA A 125 -6.31 8.58 10.22
N SER A 126 -6.36 9.91 10.33
CA SER A 126 -5.50 10.70 11.21
C SER A 126 -5.61 10.31 12.69
N MET A 127 -6.78 9.81 13.10
CA MET A 127 -7.04 9.33 14.46
C MET A 127 -6.12 8.18 14.89
N LEU A 128 -5.51 7.43 13.97
CA LEU A 128 -4.55 6.37 14.29
C LEU A 128 -3.19 6.92 14.74
N PHE A 129 -2.91 8.19 14.46
CA PHE A 129 -1.69 8.88 14.89
C PHE A 129 -2.01 9.71 16.14
N ASN A 130 -2.08 9.03 17.28
CA ASN A 130 -2.24 9.67 18.57
C ASN A 130 -0.86 9.96 19.16
N LEU A 131 -0.49 11.24 19.36
CA LEU A 131 0.82 11.63 19.92
C LEU A 131 1.14 10.94 21.26
N ASN A 132 0.12 10.72 22.10
CA ASN A 132 0.24 10.07 23.40
C ASN A 132 0.01 8.55 23.34
N GLY A 133 -0.20 8.01 22.13
CA GLY A 133 -0.37 6.59 21.90
C GLY A 133 0.94 5.82 22.00
N SER A 134 0.82 4.49 22.10
CA SER A 134 1.95 3.55 22.12
C SER A 134 2.16 2.84 20.78
N THR A 135 1.53 3.33 19.71
CA THR A 135 1.55 2.63 18.41
C THR A 135 2.96 2.60 17.81
N GLN A 136 3.44 1.41 17.39
CA GLN A 136 4.81 1.25 16.88
C GLN A 136 4.86 1.08 15.36
N THR A 137 4.00 0.26 14.78
CA THR A 137 3.97 0.05 13.33
C THR A 137 2.61 0.32 12.73
N ILE A 138 2.57 1.19 11.73
CA ILE A 138 1.37 1.56 10.98
C ILE A 138 1.63 1.32 9.49
N ASP A 139 0.88 0.39 8.90
CA ASP A 139 0.85 0.19 7.44
C ASP A 139 -0.58 0.41 6.93
N LEU A 140 -0.77 1.53 6.25
CA LEU A 140 -2.03 1.92 5.60
C LEU A 140 -1.90 1.93 4.07
N SER A 141 -0.80 1.38 3.55
CA SER A 141 -0.46 1.52 2.14
C SER A 141 -1.50 0.89 1.21
N ARG A 142 -1.62 1.42 -0.01
CA ARG A 142 -2.50 0.89 -1.06
C ARG A 142 -3.97 0.82 -0.63
N ASN A 143 -4.49 1.99 -0.25
CA ASN A 143 -5.90 2.23 0.04
C ASN A 143 -6.36 3.50 -0.73
N MET A 144 -7.50 4.08 -0.35
CA MET A 144 -8.04 5.33 -0.90
C MET A 144 -8.20 6.38 0.22
N LEU A 145 -7.33 6.35 1.24
CA LEU A 145 -7.40 7.25 2.39
C LEU A 145 -7.09 8.68 1.99
N GLU A 146 -7.80 9.64 2.58
CA GLU A 146 -7.69 11.06 2.27
C GLU A 146 -7.73 11.87 3.58
N PHE A 147 -6.59 12.45 3.94
CA PHE A 147 -6.46 13.34 5.09
C PHE A 147 -5.24 14.26 4.93
N ASP A 148 -5.21 15.31 5.74
CA ASP A 148 -4.16 16.33 5.75
C ASP A 148 -3.01 15.90 6.68
N LEU A 149 -1.90 15.45 6.11
CA LEU A 149 -0.73 14.98 6.87
C LEU A 149 -0.09 16.11 7.68
N SER A 150 -0.27 17.38 7.30
CA SER A 150 0.34 18.51 8.01
C SER A 150 -0.22 18.73 9.41
N LYS A 151 -1.39 18.15 9.69
CA LYS A 151 -2.10 18.24 10.99
C LYS A 151 -1.86 17.03 11.88
N VAL A 152 -1.12 16.04 11.40
CA VAL A 152 -0.87 14.81 12.13
C VAL A 152 0.29 14.99 13.10
N GLU A 153 0.10 14.51 14.32
CA GLU A 153 1.15 14.40 15.34
C GLU A 153 1.43 12.91 15.60
N PHE A 154 2.64 12.47 15.26
CA PHE A 154 3.00 11.06 15.34
C PHE A 154 3.39 10.64 16.76
N PRO A 155 3.02 9.43 17.22
CA PRO A 155 3.50 8.90 18.49
C PRO A 155 5.02 8.74 18.50
N LYS A 156 5.67 9.08 19.62
CA LYS A 156 7.13 8.94 19.77
C LYS A 156 7.60 7.48 19.73
N SER A 157 6.70 6.53 19.95
CA SER A 157 6.95 5.08 19.86
C SER A 157 7.02 4.55 18.43
N LEU A 158 6.73 5.37 17.40
CA LEU A 158 6.64 4.92 16.02
C LEU A 158 7.99 4.43 15.49
N ILE A 159 7.99 3.20 14.99
CA ILE A 159 9.14 2.48 14.42
C ILE A 159 8.97 2.35 12.90
N SER A 160 7.75 2.18 12.40
CA SER A 160 7.51 1.99 10.97
C SER A 160 6.21 2.65 10.54
N LEU A 161 6.29 3.40 9.44
CA LEU A 161 5.16 4.10 8.84
C LEU A 161 5.14 3.87 7.32
N ASP A 162 4.12 3.17 6.83
CA ASP A 162 3.85 3.07 5.40
C ASP A 162 2.47 3.66 5.06
N LEU A 163 2.48 4.73 4.27
CA LEU A 163 1.31 5.45 3.79
C LEU A 163 1.19 5.43 2.27
N ASN A 164 2.05 4.66 1.58
CA ASN A 164 2.17 4.75 0.13
C ASN A 164 0.87 4.42 -0.62
N HIS A 165 0.69 4.94 -1.83
CA HIS A 165 -0.50 4.68 -2.66
C HIS A 165 -1.82 4.99 -1.95
N ASN A 166 -2.03 6.27 -1.61
CA ASN A 166 -3.27 6.80 -1.05
C ASN A 166 -3.58 8.18 -1.69
N GLN A 167 -4.53 8.91 -1.13
CA GLN A 167 -4.92 10.27 -1.54
C GLN A 167 -4.53 11.31 -0.48
N ILE A 168 -3.50 11.03 0.32
CA ILE A 168 -3.10 11.88 1.46
C ILE A 168 -2.47 13.17 0.93
N PHE A 169 -2.86 14.31 1.49
CA PHE A 169 -2.42 15.64 1.04
C PHE A 169 -1.80 16.44 2.19
N GLY A 170 -1.37 17.67 1.90
CA GLY A 170 -0.66 18.53 2.83
C GLY A 170 0.85 18.35 2.78
N SER A 171 1.55 18.87 3.79
CA SER A 171 3.00 18.74 3.94
C SER A 171 3.36 17.65 4.95
N ILE A 172 4.57 17.10 4.81
CA ILE A 172 5.14 16.22 5.84
C ILE A 172 5.47 17.09 7.08
N PRO A 173 4.90 16.80 8.26
CA PRO A 173 5.12 17.62 9.45
C PRO A 173 6.57 17.48 9.93
N LYS A 174 7.19 18.61 10.31
CA LYS A 174 8.60 18.64 10.77
C LYS A 174 8.86 17.71 11.96
N GLN A 175 7.86 17.51 12.82
CA GLN A 175 7.90 16.61 13.97
C GLN A 175 8.34 15.18 13.59
N ILE A 176 8.16 14.74 12.34
CA ILE A 176 8.62 13.41 11.90
C ILE A 176 10.13 13.21 12.06
N THR A 177 10.94 14.28 12.01
CA THR A 177 12.41 14.20 12.17
C THR A 177 12.83 14.03 13.63
N GLU A 178 11.91 14.23 14.58
CA GLU A 178 12.12 14.03 16.02
C GLU A 178 11.82 12.58 16.46
N LEU A 179 11.26 11.76 15.56
CA LEU A 179 10.97 10.36 15.81
C LEU A 179 12.26 9.52 15.72
N HIS A 180 13.10 9.58 16.74
CA HIS A 180 14.40 8.89 16.77
C HIS A 180 14.30 7.37 16.62
N GLY A 181 13.16 6.77 16.99
CA GLY A 181 12.90 5.34 16.82
C GLY A 181 12.43 4.93 15.42
N LEU A 182 12.11 5.89 14.53
CA LEU A 182 11.53 5.59 13.23
C LEU A 182 12.57 4.93 12.32
N GLN A 183 12.34 3.67 11.99
CA GLN A 183 13.21 2.83 11.18
C GLN A 183 12.80 2.76 9.71
N PHE A 184 11.50 2.88 9.43
CA PHE A 184 10.93 2.80 8.09
C PHE A 184 9.90 3.92 7.86
N LEU A 185 9.96 4.56 6.69
CA LEU A 185 9.00 5.56 6.25
C LEU A 185 8.76 5.37 4.75
N ASN A 186 7.50 5.36 4.34
CA ASN A 186 7.15 5.46 2.94
C ASN A 186 5.87 6.29 2.78
N VAL A 187 5.97 7.44 2.13
CA VAL A 187 4.86 8.35 1.84
C VAL A 187 4.68 8.56 0.33
N SER A 188 5.33 7.76 -0.50
CA SER A 188 5.29 7.84 -1.96
C SER A 188 3.87 7.61 -2.51
N TYR A 189 3.62 8.03 -3.76
CA TYR A 189 2.32 7.85 -4.43
C TYR A 189 1.15 8.43 -3.62
N ASN A 190 1.24 9.73 -3.29
CA ASN A 190 0.23 10.50 -2.58
C ASN A 190 0.09 11.90 -3.22
N GLN A 191 -0.61 12.82 -2.56
CA GLN A 191 -0.82 14.20 -3.00
C GLN A 191 -0.04 15.22 -2.15
N LEU A 192 1.07 14.80 -1.54
CA LEU A 192 1.85 15.65 -0.65
C LEU A 192 2.60 16.77 -1.39
N CYS A 193 2.86 17.86 -0.67
CA CYS A 193 3.55 19.03 -1.19
C CYS A 193 4.39 19.73 -0.11
N GLY A 194 5.41 20.47 -0.54
CA GLY A 194 6.29 21.23 0.34
C GLY A 194 7.68 20.60 0.46
N GLU A 195 8.54 21.26 1.23
CA GLU A 195 9.88 20.78 1.49
C GLU A 195 9.86 19.52 2.36
N ILE A 196 10.62 18.50 1.95
CA ILE A 196 10.84 17.29 2.75
C ILE A 196 11.67 17.67 3.97
N PRO A 197 11.20 17.36 5.20
CA PRO A 197 11.99 17.55 6.40
C PRO A 197 13.30 16.74 6.32
N ASN A 198 14.42 17.45 6.19
CA ASN A 198 15.76 16.86 6.02
C ASN A 198 16.62 16.95 7.28
N THR A 199 16.17 17.66 8.31
CA THR A 199 16.85 17.79 9.61
C THR A 199 16.55 16.59 10.50
N TRP A 200 16.84 15.38 10.02
CA TRP A 200 17.02 14.24 10.92
C TRP A 200 18.14 14.64 11.86
N ASN A 201 17.90 14.66 13.18
CA ASN A 201 18.93 15.04 14.14
C ASN A 201 20.18 14.20 13.84
N LEU A 202 21.19 14.81 13.22
CA LEU A 202 22.30 14.13 12.54
C LEU A 202 23.14 13.28 13.51
N THR A 203 22.90 13.43 14.80
CA THR A 203 23.43 12.59 15.88
C THR A 203 22.92 11.15 15.83
N PHE A 204 21.72 10.89 15.28
CA PHE A 204 21.07 9.57 15.32
C PHE A 204 20.80 8.95 13.95
N ARG A 205 20.68 9.78 12.91
CA ARG A 205 20.58 9.32 11.51
C ARG A 205 21.37 10.27 10.60
N PRO A 206 22.46 9.79 9.96
CA PRO A 206 23.28 10.62 9.09
C PRO A 206 22.59 10.94 7.75
N GLU A 207 21.56 10.18 7.37
CA GLU A 207 20.84 10.36 6.11
C GLU A 207 19.32 10.25 6.34
N ALA A 208 18.56 11.03 5.55
CA ALA A 208 17.12 10.87 5.45
C ALA A 208 16.77 9.50 4.82
N PHE A 209 15.50 9.12 4.89
CA PHE A 209 15.02 8.02 4.05
C PHE A 209 15.31 8.26 2.57
N ASP A 210 15.41 7.19 1.79
CA ASP A 210 15.78 7.27 0.38
C ASP A 210 14.73 7.98 -0.49
N GLU A 211 15.10 8.27 -1.74
CA GLU A 211 14.21 8.91 -2.73
C GLU A 211 12.87 8.17 -2.88
N SER A 212 12.92 6.83 -2.86
CA SER A 212 11.76 5.94 -3.08
C SER A 212 10.66 6.15 -2.05
N SER A 213 11.00 6.63 -0.87
CA SER A 213 10.08 6.93 0.21
C SER A 213 9.18 8.14 -0.08
N TYR A 214 9.53 8.99 -1.07
CA TYR A 214 8.86 10.27 -1.32
C TYR A 214 8.38 10.48 -2.77
N ILE A 215 8.82 9.64 -3.72
CA ILE A 215 8.45 9.78 -5.14
C ILE A 215 6.94 9.80 -5.40
N HIS A 216 6.54 10.30 -6.57
CA HIS A 216 5.15 10.35 -7.01
C HIS A 216 4.21 11.07 -6.04
N ASN A 217 4.70 12.17 -5.46
CA ASN A 217 3.90 13.16 -4.76
C ASN A 217 3.72 14.43 -5.61
N ARG A 218 2.66 15.19 -5.33
CA ARG A 218 2.24 16.33 -6.15
C ARG A 218 3.33 17.39 -6.32
N CYS A 219 3.97 17.80 -5.23
CA CYS A 219 5.00 18.84 -5.23
C CYS A 219 5.92 18.78 -4.01
N LEU A 220 6.29 17.56 -3.59
CA LEU A 220 7.40 17.42 -2.66
C LEU A 220 8.71 17.85 -3.31
N CYS A 221 9.56 18.54 -2.54
CA CYS A 221 10.86 19.03 -2.98
C CYS A 221 11.88 18.92 -1.85
N GLY A 222 13.16 19.11 -2.18
CA GLY A 222 14.26 18.98 -1.22
C GLY A 222 14.76 17.55 -1.09
N LEU A 223 15.90 17.38 -0.43
CA LEU A 223 16.52 16.07 -0.24
C LEU A 223 15.56 15.12 0.52
N PRO A 224 15.50 13.84 0.14
CA PRO A 224 16.36 13.13 -0.83
C PRO A 224 15.96 13.29 -2.30
N LEU A 225 14.84 13.96 -2.62
CA LEU A 225 14.45 14.16 -4.00
C LEU A 225 15.44 15.14 -4.67
N SER A 226 15.80 14.87 -5.93
CA SER A 226 16.58 15.80 -6.75
C SER A 226 15.77 17.04 -7.21
N ILE A 227 14.55 17.20 -6.70
CA ILE A 227 13.64 18.30 -6.99
C ILE A 227 13.99 19.48 -6.08
N LYS A 228 14.47 20.58 -6.64
CA LYS A 228 14.80 21.79 -5.85
C LYS A 228 13.52 22.45 -5.33
N CYS A 229 13.54 22.86 -4.06
CA CYS A 229 12.49 23.73 -3.52
C CYS A 229 12.66 25.14 -4.08
N THR A 230 11.92 25.45 -5.15
CA THR A 230 11.87 26.78 -5.75
C THR A 230 10.86 27.71 -5.08
N PHE A 231 10.13 27.22 -4.09
CA PHE A 231 9.20 28.02 -3.28
C PHE A 231 9.93 28.79 -2.17
N GLY A 232 10.85 29.66 -2.59
CA GLY A 232 11.48 30.65 -1.73
C GLY A 232 10.85 32.04 -1.97
N ILE A 233 10.06 32.50 -0.99
CA ILE A 233 9.89 33.91 -0.64
C ILE A 233 9.33 34.86 -1.73
N SER A 234 8.04 34.74 -2.10
CA SER A 234 7.28 35.94 -2.52
C SER A 234 5.74 35.85 -2.47
N SER A 235 5.10 34.71 -2.19
CA SER A 235 3.63 34.60 -2.40
C SER A 235 2.77 34.17 -1.21
N ILE A 236 3.32 34.00 0.00
CA ILE A 236 2.50 33.62 1.18
C ILE A 236 2.42 34.73 2.25
N VAL A 237 3.41 35.64 2.34
CA VAL A 237 3.36 36.74 3.32
C VAL A 237 2.24 37.76 3.03
N VAL A 238 1.71 37.79 1.80
CA VAL A 238 0.60 38.67 1.43
C VAL A 238 -0.78 38.03 1.66
N MET A 239 -0.88 36.70 1.87
CA MET A 239 -2.19 36.02 1.92
C MET A 239 -2.89 35.95 3.29
N VAL A 240 -2.30 36.46 4.37
CA VAL A 240 -2.98 36.48 5.71
C VAL A 240 -3.12 37.89 6.31
N HIS A 241 -2.41 38.91 5.81
CA HIS A 241 -2.59 40.29 6.27
C HIS A 241 -3.44 41.19 5.33
N ALA A 242 -3.75 40.76 4.11
CA ALA A 242 -4.53 41.54 3.15
C ALA A 242 -6.07 41.36 3.24
N LYS A 243 -6.58 40.70 4.30
CA LYS A 243 -8.04 40.56 4.56
C LYS A 243 -8.54 41.32 5.79
N ARG A 244 -7.72 42.15 6.44
CA ARG A 244 -8.12 42.92 7.63
C ARG A 244 -8.00 44.44 7.54
N THR A 245 -7.66 45.00 6.39
CA THR A 245 -7.60 46.47 6.19
C THR A 245 -8.45 46.93 5.01
N THR A 246 -9.75 46.64 5.06
CA THR A 246 -10.80 47.35 4.29
C THR A 246 -12.02 47.65 5.15
N SER A 247 -11.80 48.07 6.40
CA SER A 247 -12.83 48.72 7.23
C SER A 247 -12.22 49.79 8.13
N ALA A 248 -11.43 50.68 7.54
CA ALA A 248 -11.17 52.01 8.10
C ALA A 248 -10.51 52.83 7.00
N ILE A 249 -11.21 53.85 6.54
CA ILE A 249 -10.75 55.16 6.05
C ILE A 249 -11.91 55.67 5.20
N GLN A 250 -12.90 56.22 5.90
CA GLN A 250 -13.79 57.21 5.34
C GLN A 250 -13.63 58.41 6.25
N HIS A 251 -12.72 59.31 5.88
CA HIS A 251 -12.87 60.76 5.97
C HIS A 251 -11.56 61.48 5.61
N GLY A 252 -11.69 62.43 4.68
CA GLY A 252 -10.83 63.60 4.51
C GLY A 252 -9.44 63.34 3.98
N ILE A 253 -9.27 63.41 2.66
CA ILE A 253 -7.95 63.39 2.03
C ILE A 253 -7.85 64.55 1.03
N THR A 254 -6.76 65.31 1.12
CA THR A 254 -6.47 66.53 0.36
C THR A 254 -5.76 66.23 -0.97
N SER A 255 -5.66 67.21 -1.88
CA SER A 255 -5.29 67.03 -3.30
C SER A 255 -3.90 66.44 -3.59
N THR A 256 -3.00 66.31 -2.60
CA THR A 256 -1.67 65.69 -2.76
C THR A 256 -1.64 64.18 -2.48
N GLU A 257 -2.67 63.64 -1.84
CA GLU A 257 -2.80 62.19 -1.54
C GLU A 257 -3.55 61.43 -2.66
N SER A 258 -4.18 62.16 -3.60
CA SER A 258 -4.85 61.60 -4.78
C SER A 258 -3.86 60.90 -5.73
N ASP A 259 -2.67 61.48 -5.91
CA ASP A 259 -1.66 60.96 -6.85
C ASP A 259 -0.97 59.71 -6.29
N GLN A 260 -0.69 59.68 -4.98
CA GLN A 260 -0.17 58.48 -4.31
C GLN A 260 -1.18 57.33 -4.31
N LEU A 261 -2.48 57.64 -4.16
CA LEU A 261 -3.55 56.64 -4.27
C LEU A 261 -3.71 56.11 -5.70
N ALA A 262 -3.50 56.95 -6.70
CA ALA A 262 -3.53 56.57 -8.11
C ALA A 262 -2.36 55.64 -8.46
N GLU A 263 -1.16 55.95 -7.97
CA GLU A 263 0.03 55.10 -8.16
C GLU A 263 -0.13 53.74 -7.44
N LEU A 264 -0.68 53.73 -6.23
CA LEU A 264 -0.99 52.49 -5.51
C LEU A 264 -2.00 51.61 -6.27
N ARG A 265 -3.02 52.23 -6.89
CA ARG A 265 -4.01 51.51 -7.71
C ARG A 265 -3.41 50.91 -8.97
N VAL A 266 -2.52 51.63 -9.65
CA VAL A 266 -1.81 51.12 -10.82
C VAL A 266 -0.94 49.92 -10.45
N ASN A 267 -0.19 50.02 -9.34
CA ASN A 267 0.65 48.93 -8.84
C ASN A 267 -0.17 47.71 -8.42
N LEU A 268 -1.30 47.90 -7.73
CA LEU A 268 -2.21 46.82 -7.36
C LEU A 268 -2.80 46.12 -8.59
N ASN A 269 -3.23 46.87 -9.60
CA ASN A 269 -3.78 46.31 -10.84
C ASN A 269 -2.72 45.54 -11.65
N SER A 270 -1.49 46.04 -11.69
CA SER A 270 -0.35 45.33 -12.28
C SER A 270 -0.13 43.98 -11.58
N GLU A 271 -0.19 43.94 -10.25
CA GLU A 271 0.03 42.72 -9.48
C GLU A 271 -1.13 41.72 -9.62
N ILE A 272 -2.37 42.20 -9.68
CA ILE A 272 -3.55 41.38 -10.02
C ILE A 272 -3.41 40.76 -11.42
N MET A 273 -2.92 41.52 -12.40
CA MET A 273 -2.70 40.99 -13.75
C MET A 273 -1.61 39.92 -13.78
N LYS A 274 -0.53 40.09 -12.99
CA LYS A 274 0.50 39.03 -12.84
C LYS A 274 -0.07 37.77 -12.19
N GLN A 275 -0.91 37.90 -11.16
CA GLN A 275 -1.60 36.77 -10.51
C GLN A 275 -2.51 36.03 -11.49
N ASN A 276 -3.34 36.75 -12.24
CA ASN A 276 -4.21 36.15 -13.25
C ASN A 276 -3.44 35.40 -14.34
N ASN A 277 -2.27 35.91 -14.75
CA ASN A 277 -1.41 35.23 -15.71
C ASN A 277 -0.77 33.97 -15.11
N LEU A 278 -0.36 34.00 -13.84
CA LEU A 278 0.18 32.83 -13.13
C LEU A 278 -0.88 31.74 -12.94
N GLU A 279 -2.11 32.11 -12.59
CA GLU A 279 -3.23 31.16 -12.49
C GLU A 279 -3.53 30.51 -13.85
N ARG A 280 -3.51 31.28 -14.95
CA ARG A 280 -3.68 30.73 -16.30
C ARG A 280 -2.56 29.75 -16.65
N GLN A 281 -1.32 30.06 -16.30
CA GLN A 281 -0.18 29.16 -16.51
C GLN A 281 -0.32 27.86 -15.71
N LEU A 282 -0.71 27.95 -14.43
CA LEU A 282 -0.95 26.79 -13.58
C LEU A 282 -2.07 25.89 -14.11
N VAL A 283 -3.14 26.47 -14.68
CA VAL A 283 -4.21 25.70 -15.34
C VAL A 283 -3.68 24.99 -16.58
N GLN A 284 -2.86 25.65 -17.40
CA GLN A 284 -2.25 25.05 -18.59
C GLN A 284 -1.29 23.92 -18.24
N ASP A 285 -0.44 24.11 -17.22
CA ASP A 285 0.51 23.10 -16.75
C ASP A 285 -0.22 21.88 -16.16
N ARG A 286 -1.36 22.10 -15.47
CA ARG A 286 -2.21 21.02 -14.97
C ARG A 286 -2.84 20.21 -16.10
N GLU A 287 -3.30 20.86 -17.17
CA GLU A 287 -3.85 20.16 -18.34
C GLU A 287 -2.76 19.43 -19.13
N LEU A 288 -1.56 20.00 -19.24
CA LEU A 288 -0.41 19.34 -19.87
C LEU A 288 0.05 18.11 -19.07
N CYS A 289 0.08 18.23 -17.73
CA CYS A 289 0.40 17.13 -16.82
C CYS A 289 -0.65 16.01 -16.91
N LYS A 290 -1.95 16.34 -16.93
CA LYS A 290 -3.02 15.36 -17.16
C LYS A 290 -2.85 14.61 -18.48
N LYS A 291 -2.53 15.32 -19.57
CA LYS A 291 -2.29 14.69 -20.88
C LYS A 291 -1.10 13.74 -20.84
N LYS A 292 0.02 14.15 -20.25
CA LYS A 292 1.21 13.29 -20.10
C LYS A 292 0.92 12.05 -19.25
N MET A 293 0.18 12.21 -18.16
CA MET A 293 -0.24 11.08 -17.31
C MET A 293 -1.17 10.12 -18.07
N GLU A 294 -2.03 10.62 -18.96
CA GLU A 294 -2.91 9.78 -19.77
C GLU A 294 -2.17 9.06 -20.91
N GLU A 295 -1.16 9.70 -21.50
CA GLU A 295 -0.24 9.10 -22.47
C GLU A 295 0.62 7.99 -21.82
N GLU A 296 1.21 8.25 -20.65
CA GLU A 296 1.97 7.27 -19.87
C GLU A 296 1.10 6.11 -19.38
N ARG A 297 -0.20 6.34 -19.10
CA ARG A 297 -1.13 5.28 -18.73
C ARG A 297 -1.56 4.41 -19.93
N ARG A 298 -1.55 4.96 -21.15
CA ARG A 298 -1.88 4.21 -22.38
C ARG A 298 -0.72 3.33 -22.86
N ALA A 299 0.53 3.74 -22.67
CA ALA A 299 1.70 3.01 -23.18
C ALA A 299 1.81 1.55 -22.63
N PRO A 300 1.70 1.28 -21.32
CA PRO A 300 1.75 -0.08 -20.78
C PRO A 300 0.55 -0.94 -21.20
N GLN A 301 -0.62 -0.33 -21.43
CA GLN A 301 -1.83 -1.05 -21.85
C GLN A 301 -1.74 -1.50 -23.32
N LEU A 302 -1.08 -0.71 -24.17
CA LEU A 302 -0.85 -1.08 -25.56
C LEU A 302 0.17 -2.22 -25.68
N GLU A 303 1.25 -2.18 -24.90
CA GLU A 303 2.24 -3.27 -24.85
C GLU A 303 1.66 -4.55 -24.25
N SER A 304 0.86 -4.44 -23.17
CA SER A 304 0.15 -5.59 -22.58
C SER A 304 -0.84 -6.21 -23.55
N LYS A 305 -1.61 -5.41 -24.31
CA LYS A 305 -2.52 -5.93 -25.34
C LYS A 305 -1.78 -6.61 -26.49
N GLN A 306 -0.68 -6.02 -26.96
CA GLN A 306 0.14 -6.64 -28.01
C GLN A 306 0.79 -7.94 -27.53
N HIS A 307 1.18 -8.02 -26.26
CA HIS A 307 1.70 -9.24 -25.66
C HIS A 307 0.62 -10.32 -25.53
N GLU A 308 -0.59 -9.94 -25.10
CA GLU A 308 -1.74 -10.83 -25.00
C GLU A 308 -2.17 -11.38 -26.37
N GLU A 309 -2.24 -10.53 -27.40
CA GLU A 309 -2.52 -10.95 -28.79
C GLU A 309 -1.44 -11.89 -29.35
N LYS A 310 -0.16 -11.63 -29.06
CA LYS A 310 0.94 -12.54 -29.42
C LYS A 310 0.81 -13.89 -28.71
N MET A 311 0.43 -13.90 -27.43
CA MET A 311 0.25 -15.13 -26.67
C MET A 311 -0.94 -15.96 -27.17
N ILE A 312 -2.06 -15.31 -27.51
CA ILE A 312 -3.23 -15.97 -28.13
C ILE A 312 -2.83 -16.58 -29.48
N THR A 313 -2.08 -15.84 -30.30
CA THR A 313 -1.61 -16.32 -31.61
C THR A 313 -0.66 -17.51 -31.47
N LEU A 314 0.26 -17.47 -30.50
CA LEU A 314 1.14 -18.60 -30.19
C LEU A 314 0.37 -19.83 -29.75
N GLN A 315 -0.62 -19.68 -28.86
CA GLN A 315 -1.46 -20.78 -28.38
C GLN A 315 -2.28 -21.41 -29.52
N ALA A 316 -2.84 -20.59 -30.41
CA ALA A 316 -3.55 -21.07 -31.59
C ALA A 316 -2.64 -21.86 -32.54
N THR A 317 -1.41 -21.38 -32.74
CA THR A 317 -0.41 -22.06 -33.59
C THR A 317 0.04 -23.39 -32.97
N LEU A 318 0.25 -23.42 -31.65
CA LEU A 318 0.64 -24.63 -30.93
C LEU A 318 -0.45 -25.70 -31.03
N LYS A 319 -1.72 -25.30 -30.89
CA LYS A 319 -2.87 -26.19 -31.03
C LYS A 319 -2.98 -26.76 -32.44
N ALA A 320 -2.80 -25.93 -33.48
CA ALA A 320 -2.81 -26.40 -34.86
C ALA A 320 -1.68 -27.40 -35.16
N LEU A 321 -0.49 -27.22 -34.57
CA LEU A 321 0.62 -28.17 -34.69
C LEU A 321 0.34 -29.50 -33.97
N GLN A 322 -0.31 -29.45 -32.80
CA GLN A 322 -0.73 -30.64 -32.07
C GLN A 322 -1.80 -31.43 -32.83
N ASP A 323 -2.79 -30.73 -33.41
CA ASP A 323 -3.84 -31.34 -34.21
C ASP A 323 -3.26 -31.99 -35.49
N ASN A 324 -2.27 -31.36 -36.14
CA ASN A 324 -1.56 -31.95 -37.28
C ASN A 324 -0.71 -33.18 -36.90
N GLN A 325 -0.07 -33.21 -35.73
CA GLN A 325 0.62 -34.41 -35.24
C GLN A 325 -0.35 -35.56 -34.96
N GLN A 326 -1.54 -35.26 -34.42
CA GLN A 326 -2.59 -36.27 -34.23
C GLN A 326 -3.15 -36.79 -35.57
N GLY A 327 -3.26 -35.94 -36.59
CA GLY A 327 -3.64 -36.33 -37.95
C GLY A 327 -2.61 -37.20 -38.68
N LEU A 328 -1.32 -36.97 -38.45
CA LEU A 328 -0.24 -37.79 -39.00
C LEU A 328 -0.16 -39.18 -38.33
N THR A 329 -0.29 -39.22 -37.00
CA THR A 329 -0.29 -40.49 -36.24
C THR A 329 -1.54 -41.36 -36.46
N SER A 330 -2.63 -40.80 -36.96
CA SER A 330 -3.83 -41.54 -37.34
C SER A 330 -3.79 -42.01 -38.80
N ARG A 331 -3.15 -41.28 -39.72
CA ARG A 331 -2.92 -41.74 -41.11
C ARG A 331 -1.90 -42.87 -41.22
N ASP A 332 -0.88 -42.90 -40.36
CA ASP A 332 0.14 -43.96 -40.38
C ASP A 332 -0.36 -45.30 -39.80
N LYS A 333 -1.60 -45.36 -39.27
CA LYS A 333 -2.20 -46.61 -38.76
C LYS A 333 -3.13 -47.32 -39.74
N GLU A 334 -3.44 -46.73 -40.89
CA GLU A 334 -4.37 -47.34 -41.87
C GLU A 334 -3.69 -48.06 -43.05
N VAL A 335 -2.36 -48.14 -43.08
CA VAL A 335 -1.66 -48.95 -44.10
C VAL A 335 -0.60 -49.82 -43.41
N MET A 336 -0.96 -51.07 -43.10
CA MET A 336 -0.15 -52.30 -43.27
C MET A 336 -0.87 -53.52 -42.65
N PRO A 337 -1.05 -54.66 -43.36
CA PRO A 337 -1.75 -55.84 -42.85
C PRO A 337 -0.84 -56.77 -42.03
N ALA A 338 -1.49 -57.53 -41.15
CA ALA A 338 -0.92 -58.47 -40.19
C ALA A 338 -0.15 -59.65 -40.82
N HIS A 339 1.02 -59.99 -40.28
CA HIS A 339 1.48 -61.38 -40.17
C HIS A 339 2.51 -61.62 -39.04
N SER A 340 2.23 -62.71 -38.30
CA SER A 340 3.12 -63.63 -37.56
C SER A 340 3.85 -63.20 -36.27
N ARG A 341 3.40 -63.84 -35.17
CA ARG A 341 4.14 -64.14 -33.93
C ARG A 341 5.29 -65.12 -34.19
N ILE A 342 6.48 -64.92 -33.59
CA ILE A 342 7.32 -66.02 -33.06
C ILE A 342 8.06 -65.54 -31.80
N SER A 343 8.02 -66.37 -30.76
CA SER A 343 8.78 -66.27 -29.50
C SER A 343 10.07 -67.08 -29.62
N ALA A 344 11.20 -66.59 -29.08
CA ALA A 344 12.30 -67.45 -28.64
C ALA A 344 13.15 -66.79 -27.54
N ARG A 345 13.18 -67.44 -26.37
CA ARG A 345 14.24 -67.38 -25.37
C ARG A 345 15.46 -68.17 -25.89
N ASP A 346 16.67 -67.64 -25.75
CA ASP A 346 17.74 -68.17 -24.87
C ASP A 346 19.15 -67.64 -25.23
N ARG A 347 19.86 -67.21 -24.16
CA ARG A 347 21.32 -67.30 -23.88
C ARG A 347 22.34 -66.63 -24.81
N LEU A 348 23.14 -65.72 -24.23
CA LEU A 348 24.49 -66.02 -23.72
C LEU A 348 25.05 -64.84 -22.90
N ARG A 349 25.81 -65.19 -21.85
CA ARG A 349 26.39 -64.35 -20.78
C ARG A 349 27.92 -64.17 -21.04
N PRO A 350 28.76 -63.60 -20.15
CA PRO A 350 29.63 -62.45 -20.43
C PRO A 350 31.16 -62.72 -20.29
N ARG A 351 31.99 -61.70 -20.57
CA ARG A 351 33.39 -61.52 -20.11
C ARG A 351 33.49 -60.03 -19.68
N GLY A 352 33.95 -59.60 -18.49
CA GLY A 352 35.14 -59.98 -17.72
C GLY A 352 36.39 -59.35 -18.38
N ALA A 353 37.25 -58.53 -17.78
CA ALA A 353 37.45 -58.05 -16.42
C ALA A 353 38.52 -56.92 -16.47
N MET A 354 38.84 -56.37 -15.28
CA MET A 354 40.08 -55.69 -14.86
C MET A 354 40.25 -54.19 -15.19
N SER A 355 40.87 -53.34 -14.36
CA SER A 355 41.12 -53.17 -12.91
C SER A 355 42.25 -52.12 -12.80
N GLU A 356 42.41 -51.52 -11.62
CA GLU A 356 43.47 -50.58 -11.15
C GLU A 356 43.02 -49.09 -11.15
N GLU A 357 42.71 -48.43 -10.03
CA GLU A 357 43.44 -48.27 -8.74
C GLU A 357 44.74 -47.48 -8.96
N ALA A 358 45.16 -46.46 -8.22
CA ALA A 358 44.61 -45.47 -7.30
C ALA A 358 45.67 -44.35 -7.28
N THR A 359 45.33 -43.10 -6.92
CA THR A 359 46.16 -42.30 -5.99
C THR A 359 45.51 -40.96 -5.63
N ARG A 360 45.46 -40.75 -4.30
CA ARG A 360 45.36 -39.49 -3.55
C ARG A 360 46.54 -38.54 -3.97
N GLN A 361 46.63 -37.23 -3.74
CA GLN A 361 46.12 -36.29 -2.73
C GLN A 361 46.58 -34.84 -3.11
N PRO A 362 46.58 -33.79 -2.23
CA PRO A 362 46.01 -32.45 -2.49
C PRO A 362 47.07 -31.32 -2.68
N LEU A 363 46.64 -30.04 -2.66
CA LEU A 363 47.26 -28.84 -2.02
C LEU A 363 46.55 -27.56 -2.55
N ASN A 364 45.85 -26.81 -1.70
CA ASN A 364 46.28 -25.63 -0.91
C ASN A 364 46.36 -24.29 -1.68
N ASN A 365 45.61 -23.33 -1.12
CA ASN A 365 45.85 -21.89 -0.98
C ASN A 365 46.39 -21.06 -2.16
N SER A 366 45.62 -20.04 -2.53
CA SER A 366 45.99 -18.63 -2.39
C SER A 366 44.73 -17.78 -2.23
#